data_AF-A0AA43ENW5-F1
#
_entry.id   AF-A0AA43ENW5-F1
#
_cell.length_a   1.000
_cell.length_b   1.000
_cell.length_c   1.000
_cell.angle_alpha   90.00
_cell.angle_beta   90.00
_cell.angle_gamma   90.00
#
_symmetry.space_group_name_H-M   'P 1'
#
loop_
_entity.id
_entity.type
_entity.pdbx_description
1 polymer ?
#
loop_
_entity_poly.entity_id
_entity_poly.type
_entity_poly.pdbx_seq_one_letter_code
_entity_poly.pdbx_strand_id
1 'polypeptide(L)'
;MAQVPFHQNGSTETSVATVYPQGHTSGHGEESSEGTDFSEFHHHVAGFFIVVFGLAELGNALQYPLPLWTRFILPGALSVIGVLVLFGNDHGSWPIRSFDLVGTLWGQDRELIEHKLYGVLALVIAFFEALRRSGRGWQSLSAAPLVMLTLAGSLWLFVHAHGEHPALEKIQFQHSLLGIVGTGAALSKGFASWLPHASPHVTKRWELAWAGSEILFGVLLLVYSQ
;
A
#
# COMPACT_ATOMS: atom_id res chain seq x y z
N MET A 1 -1.77 -10.46 85.01
CA MET A 1 -1.61 -11.79 84.39
C MET A 1 -2.92 -12.10 83.67
N ALA A 2 -3.03 -11.91 82.35
CA ALA A 2 -2.57 -12.77 81.24
C ALA A 2 -3.47 -14.03 81.07
N GLN A 3 -4.32 -14.07 80.02
CA GLN A 3 -4.25 -14.94 78.79
C GLN A 3 -4.76 -16.39 79.00
N VAL A 4 -5.52 -17.13 78.16
CA VAL A 4 -6.07 -17.11 76.77
C VAL A 4 -7.35 -18.01 76.78
N PRO A 5 -8.23 -18.02 75.75
CA PRO A 5 -8.17 -19.17 74.83
C PRO A 5 -8.33 -18.84 73.33
N PHE A 6 -8.01 -19.88 72.56
CA PHE A 6 -7.61 -19.99 71.15
C PHE A 6 -8.56 -19.47 70.06
N HIS A 7 -7.93 -19.12 68.93
CA HIS A 7 -8.43 -18.71 67.62
C HIS A 7 -9.50 -19.62 66.98
N GLN A 8 -10.45 -19.00 66.28
CA GLN A 8 -10.98 -19.52 65.03
C GLN A 8 -11.07 -18.38 64.00
N ASN A 9 -10.34 -18.53 62.90
CA ASN A 9 -10.30 -17.59 61.78
C ASN A 9 -11.65 -17.58 61.04
N GLY A 10 -12.20 -16.38 60.83
CA GLY A 10 -13.31 -16.11 59.92
C GLY A 10 -13.15 -14.73 59.31
N SER A 11 -12.38 -14.64 58.24
CA SER A 11 -12.20 -13.45 57.41
C SER A 11 -13.54 -13.04 56.80
N THR A 12 -14.09 -11.91 57.23
CA THR A 12 -15.15 -11.21 56.49
C THR A 12 -14.56 -9.90 55.99
N GLU A 13 -13.77 -9.98 54.91
CA GLU A 13 -13.40 -8.80 54.14
C GLU A 13 -14.66 -8.31 53.42
N THR A 14 -15.14 -7.15 53.85
CA THR A 14 -16.13 -6.36 53.13
C THR A 14 -15.45 -5.83 51.86
N SER A 15 -15.51 -6.60 50.77
CA SER A 15 -15.12 -6.10 49.45
C SER A 15 -16.17 -5.09 49.02
N VAL A 16 -15.84 -3.81 49.17
CA VAL A 16 -16.56 -2.70 48.55
C VAL A 16 -16.44 -2.92 47.04
N ALA A 17 -17.52 -3.41 46.44
CA ALA A 17 -17.66 -3.48 45.00
C ALA A 17 -17.73 -2.04 44.46
N THR A 18 -16.58 -1.52 44.07
CA THR A 18 -16.47 -0.31 43.26
C THR A 18 -17.06 -0.64 41.90
N VAL A 19 -18.36 -0.37 41.75
CA VAL A 19 -19.05 -0.37 40.45
C VAL A 19 -18.44 0.77 39.65
N TYR A 20 -17.48 0.44 38.78
CA TYR A 20 -17.11 1.33 37.69
C TYR A 20 -18.35 1.46 36.79
N PRO A 21 -18.92 2.65 36.59
CA PRO A 21 -19.89 2.82 35.52
C PRO A 21 -19.15 2.56 34.22
N GLN A 22 -19.48 1.43 33.60
CA GLN A 22 -19.04 1.04 32.28
C GLN A 22 -19.67 2.05 31.31
N GLY A 23 -18.97 3.17 31.11
CA GLY A 23 -19.27 4.10 30.05
C GLY A 23 -19.08 3.37 28.74
N HIS A 24 -20.18 2.95 28.13
CA HIS A 24 -20.24 2.77 26.69
C HIS A 24 -19.97 4.13 26.05
N THR A 25 -18.69 4.44 25.84
CA THR A 25 -18.27 5.49 24.93
C THR A 25 -18.61 5.00 23.53
N SER A 26 -19.66 5.58 22.99
CA SER A 26 -20.04 5.63 21.58
C SER A 26 -18.91 6.26 20.73
N GLY A 27 -17.77 5.58 20.63
CA GLY A 27 -16.62 5.99 19.79
C GLY A 27 -16.36 5.04 18.63
N HIS A 28 -16.99 3.87 18.60
CA HIS A 28 -16.70 2.84 17.59
C HIS A 28 -17.31 3.13 16.21
N GLY A 29 -18.30 4.03 16.14
CA GLY A 29 -19.04 4.34 14.91
C GLY A 29 -18.46 5.48 14.07
N GLU A 30 -17.80 6.46 14.69
CA GLU A 30 -17.21 7.60 13.97
C GLU A 30 -15.79 7.30 13.48
N GLU A 31 -14.99 6.58 14.29
CA GLU A 31 -13.62 6.19 13.95
C GLU A 31 -13.58 5.17 12.78
N SER A 32 -14.61 4.33 12.65
CA SER A 32 -14.73 3.36 11.55
C SER A 32 -15.17 4.00 10.24
N SER A 33 -16.10 4.95 10.24
CA SER A 33 -16.51 5.66 9.03
C SER A 33 -15.45 6.63 8.51
N GLU A 34 -14.74 7.33 9.42
CA GLU A 34 -13.64 8.20 9.00
C GLU A 34 -12.45 7.41 8.44
N GLY A 35 -12.17 6.22 9.00
CA GLY A 35 -11.10 5.34 8.50
C GLY A 35 -11.38 4.78 7.10
N THR A 36 -12.62 4.39 6.81
CA THR A 36 -13.01 3.84 5.50
C THR A 36 -12.98 4.90 4.40
N ASP A 37 -13.57 6.08 4.65
CA ASP A 37 -13.63 7.18 3.68
C ASP A 37 -12.23 7.68 3.33
N PHE A 38 -11.33 7.64 4.30
CA PHE A 38 -9.95 8.08 4.15
C PHE A 38 -9.08 7.06 3.39
N SER A 39 -9.23 5.76 3.66
CA SER A 39 -8.56 4.71 2.90
C SER A 39 -9.02 4.70 1.44
N GLU A 40 -10.33 4.84 1.19
CA GLU A 40 -10.89 4.94 -0.16
C GLU A 40 -10.35 6.17 -0.92
N PHE A 41 -10.32 7.34 -0.26
CA PHE A 41 -9.72 8.55 -0.84
C PHE A 41 -8.27 8.34 -1.28
N HIS A 42 -7.44 7.66 -0.47
CA HIS A 42 -6.05 7.38 -0.84
C HIS A 42 -5.92 6.39 -1.99
N HIS A 43 -6.81 5.39 -2.09
CA HIS A 43 -6.88 4.53 -3.27
C HIS A 43 -7.20 5.34 -4.53
N HIS A 44 -8.17 6.26 -4.46
CA HIS A 44 -8.52 7.11 -5.61
C HIS A 44 -7.38 8.04 -6.01
N VAL A 45 -6.72 8.68 -5.04
CA VAL A 45 -5.56 9.54 -5.31
C VAL A 45 -4.42 8.74 -5.95
N ALA A 46 -4.10 7.56 -5.42
CA ALA A 46 -3.11 6.67 -6.03
C ALA A 46 -3.51 6.26 -7.45
N GLY A 47 -4.78 5.91 -7.65
CA GLY A 47 -5.35 5.57 -8.95
C GLY A 47 -5.18 6.69 -9.97
N PHE A 48 -5.45 7.93 -9.59
CA PHE A 48 -5.22 9.11 -10.44
C PHE A 48 -3.76 9.22 -10.90
N PHE A 49 -2.80 9.15 -9.96
CA PHE A 49 -1.38 9.22 -10.30
C PHE A 49 -0.93 8.03 -11.17
N ILE A 50 -1.47 6.84 -10.93
CA ILE A 50 -1.19 5.64 -11.74
C ILE A 50 -1.72 5.80 -13.17
N VAL A 51 -2.95 6.29 -13.35
CA VAL A 51 -3.48 6.60 -14.69
C VAL A 51 -2.61 7.62 -15.41
N VAL A 52 -2.20 8.70 -14.74
CA VAL A 52 -1.36 9.75 -15.34
C VAL A 52 -0.02 9.18 -15.83
N PHE A 53 0.66 8.32 -15.05
CA PHE A 53 1.89 7.72 -15.55
C PHE A 53 1.65 6.63 -16.60
N GLY A 54 0.57 5.86 -16.49
CA GLY A 54 0.19 4.87 -17.50
C GLY A 54 -0.05 5.53 -18.87
N LEU A 55 -0.70 6.70 -18.89
CA LEU A 55 -0.86 7.52 -20.10
C LEU A 55 0.47 8.05 -20.65
N ALA A 56 1.41 8.44 -19.78
CA ALA A 56 2.75 8.85 -20.19
C ALA A 56 3.53 7.69 -20.84
N GLU A 57 3.46 6.49 -20.25
CA GLU A 57 4.07 5.27 -20.82
C GLU A 57 3.39 4.87 -22.12
N LEU A 58 2.06 5.03 -22.24
CA LEU A 58 1.32 4.77 -23.47
C LEU A 58 1.77 5.71 -24.59
N GLY A 59 1.88 7.01 -24.31
CA GLY A 59 2.37 7.98 -25.29
C GLY A 59 3.80 7.69 -25.74
N ASN A 60 4.67 7.23 -24.82
CA ASN A 60 6.02 6.78 -25.15
C ASN A 60 6.00 5.53 -26.06
N ALA A 61 5.21 4.51 -25.71
CA ALA A 61 5.06 3.28 -26.52
C ALA A 61 4.48 3.56 -27.92
N LEU A 62 3.59 4.57 -28.02
CA LEU A 62 3.02 5.04 -29.28
C LEU A 62 3.94 5.99 -30.06
N GLN A 63 5.08 6.38 -29.50
CA GLN A 63 6.05 7.31 -30.09
C GLN A 63 5.48 8.71 -30.33
N TYR A 64 4.58 9.18 -29.47
CA TYR A 64 4.14 10.57 -29.51
C TYR A 64 5.28 11.52 -29.10
N PRO A 65 5.35 12.72 -29.70
CA PRO A 65 6.39 13.71 -29.39
C PRO A 65 6.12 14.37 -28.04
N LEU A 66 6.33 13.63 -26.96
CA LEU A 66 6.13 14.10 -25.60
C LEU A 66 7.34 14.94 -25.13
N PRO A 67 7.11 15.98 -24.30
CA PRO A 67 8.20 16.74 -23.69
C PRO A 67 9.13 15.85 -22.87
N LEU A 68 10.44 16.15 -22.84
CA LEU A 68 11.44 15.34 -22.13
C LEU A 68 11.17 15.14 -20.64
N TRP A 69 10.41 16.03 -19.99
CA TRP A 69 10.08 15.89 -18.57
C TRP A 69 9.11 14.74 -18.29
N THR A 70 8.34 14.28 -19.29
CA THR A 70 7.37 13.18 -19.12
C THR A 70 8.03 11.87 -18.73
N ARG A 71 9.32 11.68 -19.05
CA ARG A 71 10.10 10.52 -18.60
C ARG A 71 10.11 10.40 -17.07
N PHE A 72 9.97 11.50 -16.33
CA PHE A 72 9.97 11.51 -14.88
C PHE A 72 8.58 11.40 -14.25
N ILE A 73 7.50 11.25 -15.04
CA ILE A 73 6.15 11.09 -14.49
C ILE A 73 6.04 9.83 -13.65
N LEU A 74 6.54 8.67 -14.12
CA LEU A 74 6.51 7.43 -13.34
C LEU A 74 7.21 7.56 -11.98
N PRO A 75 8.51 7.93 -11.91
CA PRO A 75 9.17 8.07 -10.61
C PRO A 75 8.55 9.19 -9.76
N GLY A 76 8.03 10.26 -10.37
CA GLY A 76 7.31 11.32 -9.65
C GLY A 76 6.01 10.83 -9.02
N ALA A 77 5.17 10.13 -9.79
CA ALA A 77 3.91 9.54 -9.33
C ALA A 77 4.14 8.55 -8.19
N LEU A 78 5.07 7.61 -8.36
CA LEU A 78 5.42 6.64 -7.31
C LEU A 78 6.05 7.31 -6.08
N SER A 79 6.76 8.43 -6.22
CA SER A 79 7.25 9.19 -5.08
C SER A 79 6.08 9.79 -4.28
N VAL A 80 5.13 10.42 -4.96
CA VAL A 80 3.94 11.00 -4.31
C VAL A 80 3.11 9.91 -3.64
N ILE A 81 2.80 8.82 -4.35
CA ILE A 81 2.07 7.68 -3.81
C ILE A 81 2.81 7.08 -2.60
N GLY A 82 4.11 6.85 -2.73
CA GLY A 82 4.92 6.27 -1.65
C GLY A 82 4.92 7.13 -0.39
N VAL A 83 5.03 8.46 -0.53
CA VAL A 83 4.91 9.41 0.59
C VAL A 83 3.49 9.37 1.18
N LEU A 84 2.45 9.42 0.34
CA LEU A 84 1.05 9.38 0.79
C LEU A 84 0.72 8.08 1.53
N VAL A 85 1.18 6.93 1.04
CA VAL A 85 0.94 5.64 1.70
C VAL A 85 1.74 5.52 2.99
N LEU A 86 3.00 5.96 3.00
CA LEU A 86 3.89 5.83 4.16
C LEU A 86 3.43 6.70 5.35
N PHE A 87 2.92 7.90 5.06
CA PHE A 87 2.56 8.90 6.06
C PHE A 87 1.06 9.11 6.22
N GLY A 88 0.30 8.96 5.14
CA GLY A 88 -1.09 9.34 5.06
C GLY A 88 -2.02 8.26 5.61
N ASN A 89 -1.95 7.01 5.13
CA ASN A 89 -3.01 5.99 5.29
C ASN A 89 -3.46 5.73 6.74
N ASP A 90 -2.62 5.96 7.74
CA ASP A 90 -2.87 5.53 9.10
C ASP A 90 -2.65 6.69 10.07
N HIS A 91 -3.64 7.56 10.19
CA HIS A 91 -3.62 8.79 11.00
C HIS A 91 -3.22 8.59 12.47
N GLY A 92 -3.37 7.38 13.01
CA GLY A 92 -2.96 7.03 14.38
C GLY A 92 -1.48 6.63 14.53
N SER A 93 -0.72 6.45 13.45
CA SER A 93 0.60 5.80 13.46
C SER A 93 1.79 6.73 13.18
N TRP A 94 2.99 6.29 13.55
CA TRP A 94 4.25 7.00 13.28
C TRP A 94 4.45 7.26 11.78
N PRO A 95 4.94 8.46 11.36
CA PRO A 95 5.54 9.53 12.14
C PRO A 95 4.60 10.69 12.51
N ILE A 96 3.32 10.62 12.16
CA ILE A 96 2.42 11.78 12.33
C ILE A 96 1.88 11.89 13.77
N ARG A 97 1.59 10.79 14.50
CA ARG A 97 1.22 10.84 15.95
C ARG A 97 1.28 9.48 16.73
N SER A 98 1.22 9.62 18.07
CA SER A 98 0.99 8.68 19.21
C SER A 98 1.77 7.36 19.38
N PHE A 99 2.10 6.60 18.35
CA PHE A 99 2.88 5.37 18.54
C PHE A 99 4.38 5.63 18.35
N ASP A 100 5.20 5.21 19.31
CA ASP A 100 6.65 5.12 19.09
C ASP A 100 6.96 4.10 17.99
N LEU A 101 8.15 4.21 17.37
CA LEU A 101 8.60 3.34 16.28
C LEU A 101 8.50 1.85 16.65
N VAL A 102 8.72 1.51 17.93
CA VAL A 102 8.52 0.17 18.49
C VAL A 102 7.04 -0.19 18.58
N GLY A 103 6.16 0.71 19.02
CA GLY A 103 4.71 0.46 19.11
C GLY A 103 4.03 0.28 17.74
N THR A 104 4.58 0.89 16.69
CA THR A 104 4.10 0.70 15.30
C THR A 104 4.59 -0.64 14.72
N LEU A 105 5.83 -1.04 14.99
CA LEU A 105 6.41 -2.30 14.48
C LEU A 105 6.00 -3.54 15.29
N TRP A 106 5.71 -3.38 16.58
CA TRP A 106 5.20 -4.42 17.48
C TRP A 106 3.67 -4.33 17.69
N GLY A 107 3.01 -3.36 17.04
CA GLY A 107 1.56 -3.30 16.99
C GLY A 107 0.99 -4.55 16.32
N GLN A 108 -0.15 -5.03 16.80
CA GLN A 108 -0.84 -6.20 16.23
C GLN A 108 -1.57 -5.87 14.90
N ASP A 109 -1.50 -4.61 14.45
CA ASP A 109 -2.14 -4.18 13.21
C ASP A 109 -1.25 -4.51 12.01
N ARG A 110 -1.56 -5.64 11.39
CA ARG A 110 -0.83 -6.13 10.21
C ARG A 110 -1.06 -5.23 9.00
N GLU A 111 -2.26 -4.67 8.85
CA GLU A 111 -2.63 -3.82 7.73
C GLU A 111 -1.74 -2.56 7.69
N LEU A 112 -1.55 -1.94 8.85
CA LEU A 112 -0.65 -0.80 9.05
C LEU A 112 0.80 -1.07 8.58
N ILE A 113 1.35 -2.23 8.95
CA ILE A 113 2.72 -2.61 8.58
C ILE A 113 2.79 -2.85 7.07
N GLU A 114 1.79 -3.54 6.50
CA GLU A 114 1.71 -3.81 5.06
C GLU A 114 1.63 -2.50 4.26
N HIS A 115 0.82 -1.52 4.67
CA HIS A 115 0.77 -0.19 4.05
C HIS A 115 2.13 0.51 4.06
N LYS A 116 2.83 0.57 5.20
CA LYS A 116 4.16 1.20 5.25
C LYS A 116 5.16 0.51 4.33
N LEU A 117 5.10 -0.82 4.24
CA LEU A 117 5.96 -1.59 3.33
C LEU A 117 5.64 -1.31 1.87
N TYR A 118 4.37 -1.16 1.48
CA TYR A 118 3.99 -0.68 0.14
C TYR A 118 4.50 0.74 -0.14
N GLY A 119 4.42 1.65 0.84
CA GLY A 119 4.96 3.00 0.71
C GLY A 119 6.47 2.99 0.45
N VAL A 120 7.22 2.22 1.24
CA VAL A 120 8.68 2.02 1.04
C VAL A 120 8.96 1.40 -0.33
N LEU A 121 8.21 0.38 -0.72
CA LEU A 121 8.36 -0.29 -2.01
C LEU A 121 8.22 0.70 -3.17
N ALA A 122 7.18 1.54 -3.14
CA ALA A 122 6.94 2.58 -4.15
C ALA A 122 8.09 3.60 -4.20
N LEU A 123 8.60 4.05 -3.05
CA LEU A 123 9.73 4.99 -2.98
C LEU A 123 11.03 4.39 -3.53
N VAL A 124 11.29 3.11 -3.25
CA VAL A 124 12.47 2.42 -3.77
C VAL A 124 12.40 2.30 -5.30
N ILE A 125 11.23 1.91 -5.85
CA ILE A 125 11.02 1.87 -7.30
C ILE A 125 11.23 3.26 -7.90
N ALA A 126 10.61 4.29 -7.31
CA ALA A 126 10.73 5.67 -7.75
C ALA A 126 12.18 6.15 -7.82
N PHE A 127 12.97 5.85 -6.79
CA PHE A 127 14.39 6.20 -6.74
C PHE A 127 15.16 5.55 -7.88
N PHE A 128 15.07 4.23 -8.04
CA PHE A 128 15.80 3.52 -9.10
C PHE A 128 15.36 3.95 -10.50
N GLU A 129 14.07 4.20 -10.71
CA GLU A 129 13.54 4.70 -11.99
C GLU A 129 14.00 6.14 -12.28
N ALA A 130 14.08 7.01 -11.27
CA ALA A 130 14.63 8.34 -11.43
C ALA A 130 16.12 8.27 -11.85
N LEU A 131 16.90 7.41 -11.22
CA LEU A 131 18.31 7.17 -11.58
C LEU A 131 18.43 6.67 -13.02
N ARG A 132 17.65 5.63 -13.37
CA ARG A 132 17.64 5.02 -14.71
C ARG A 132 17.31 6.05 -15.79
N ARG A 133 16.26 6.83 -15.58
CA ARG A 133 15.73 7.79 -16.58
C ARG A 133 16.52 9.10 -16.64
N SER A 134 17.41 9.35 -15.68
CA SER A 134 18.36 10.47 -15.70
C SER A 134 19.53 10.25 -16.65
N GLY A 135 19.70 9.06 -17.24
CA GLY A 135 20.77 8.75 -18.18
C GLY A 135 22.15 8.52 -17.53
N ARG A 136 22.22 8.47 -16.20
CA ARG A 136 23.45 8.20 -15.43
C ARG A 136 23.79 6.71 -15.40
N GLY A 137 24.05 6.10 -16.56
CA GLY A 137 24.83 4.86 -16.72
C GLY A 137 24.37 3.61 -15.95
N TRP A 138 23.18 3.07 -16.24
CA TRP A 138 22.81 1.71 -15.84
C TRP A 138 22.33 0.95 -17.09
N GLN A 139 23.04 -0.12 -17.47
CA GLN A 139 22.82 -0.92 -18.68
C GLN A 139 21.54 -1.80 -18.59
N SER A 140 21.36 -2.77 -19.49
CA SER A 140 20.20 -3.68 -19.68
C SER A 140 19.51 -4.20 -18.40
N LEU A 141 20.22 -4.42 -17.29
CA LEU A 141 19.62 -4.81 -16.00
C LEU A 141 18.92 -3.66 -15.24
N SER A 142 18.96 -2.44 -15.75
CA SER A 142 18.44 -1.25 -15.07
C SER A 142 16.94 -1.28 -14.82
N ALA A 143 16.17 -2.05 -15.60
CA ALA A 143 14.75 -2.25 -15.37
C ALA A 143 14.45 -3.24 -14.21
N ALA A 144 15.47 -3.93 -13.66
CA ALA A 144 15.26 -5.01 -12.70
C ALA A 144 14.58 -4.55 -11.41
N PRO A 145 14.95 -3.41 -10.80
CA PRO A 145 14.23 -2.91 -9.63
C PRO A 145 12.75 -2.67 -9.93
N LEU A 146 12.40 -2.04 -11.05
CA LEU A 146 11.01 -1.83 -11.44
C LEU A 146 10.28 -3.16 -11.59
N VAL A 147 10.78 -4.08 -12.42
CA VAL A 147 10.09 -5.34 -12.71
C VAL A 147 9.94 -6.20 -11.47
N MET A 148 11.01 -6.40 -10.70
CA MET A 148 11.00 -7.31 -9.55
C MET A 148 10.17 -6.78 -8.39
N LEU A 149 10.28 -5.48 -8.09
CA LEU A 149 9.54 -4.89 -6.98
C LEU A 149 8.06 -4.69 -7.33
N THR A 150 7.71 -4.31 -8.57
CA THR A 150 6.31 -4.30 -9.03
C THR A 150 5.72 -5.71 -8.99
N LEU A 151 6.47 -6.74 -9.41
CA LEU A 151 6.01 -8.13 -9.31
C LEU A 151 5.79 -8.55 -7.84
N ALA A 152 6.76 -8.27 -6.96
CA ALA A 152 6.66 -8.60 -5.54
C ALA A 152 5.45 -7.90 -4.88
N GLY A 153 5.27 -6.60 -5.12
CA GLY A 153 4.11 -5.86 -4.61
C GLY A 153 2.79 -6.38 -5.15
N SER A 154 2.73 -6.72 -6.45
CA SER A 154 1.52 -7.27 -7.07
C SER A 154 1.15 -8.64 -6.52
N LEU A 155 2.15 -9.48 -6.24
CA LEU A 155 1.93 -10.79 -5.61
C LEU A 155 1.51 -10.66 -4.15
N TRP A 156 1.99 -9.63 -3.44
CA TRP A 156 1.57 -9.37 -2.07
C TRP A 156 0.09 -8.98 -1.99
N LEU A 157 -0.47 -8.26 -2.97
CA LEU A 157 -1.89 -7.87 -2.95
C LEU A 157 -2.86 -9.06 -2.79
N PHE A 158 -2.49 -10.27 -3.25
CA PHE A 158 -3.32 -11.47 -3.06
C PHE A 158 -3.45 -11.92 -1.60
N VAL A 159 -2.50 -11.55 -0.74
CA VAL A 159 -2.44 -11.94 0.67
C VAL A 159 -2.51 -10.75 1.63
N HIS A 160 -2.62 -9.53 1.08
CA HIS A 160 -2.87 -8.29 1.82
C HIS A 160 -4.29 -8.33 2.39
N ALA A 161 -4.40 -8.17 3.71
CA ALA A 161 -5.66 -8.30 4.42
C ALA A 161 -5.98 -7.02 5.19
N HIS A 162 -7.22 -6.57 5.09
CA HIS A 162 -7.76 -5.56 5.99
C HIS A 162 -8.26 -6.22 7.28
N GLY A 163 -8.36 -5.42 8.35
CA GLY A 163 -9.05 -5.81 9.58
C GLY A 163 -10.51 -6.23 9.35
N GLU A 164 -11.22 -6.64 10.40
CA GLU A 164 -12.63 -7.06 10.28
C GLU A 164 -13.48 -5.93 9.67
N HIS A 165 -13.94 -6.12 8.43
CA HIS A 165 -14.68 -5.12 7.66
C HIS A 165 -15.96 -5.74 7.04
N PRO A 166 -17.12 -5.05 7.07
CA PRO A 166 -18.36 -5.57 6.49
C PRO A 166 -18.27 -5.84 4.98
N ALA A 167 -17.33 -5.21 4.28
CA ALA A 167 -17.04 -5.42 2.86
C ALA A 167 -15.77 -6.24 2.58
N LEU A 168 -15.29 -7.03 3.54
CA LEU A 168 -14.03 -7.77 3.42
C LEU A 168 -13.92 -8.59 2.11
N GLU A 169 -14.98 -9.29 1.71
CA GLU A 169 -14.97 -10.08 0.46
C GLU A 169 -14.81 -9.21 -0.79
N LYS A 170 -15.47 -8.04 -0.83
CA LYS A 170 -15.37 -7.08 -1.93
C LYS A 170 -13.96 -6.51 -2.03
N ILE A 171 -13.37 -6.14 -0.89
CA ILE A 171 -12.01 -5.62 -0.80
C ILE A 171 -10.98 -6.67 -1.25
N GLN A 172 -11.10 -7.90 -0.75
CA GLN A 172 -10.23 -9.01 -1.16
C GLN A 172 -10.32 -9.32 -2.66
N PHE A 173 -11.53 -9.27 -3.22
CA PHE A 173 -11.73 -9.41 -4.66
C PHE A 173 -11.05 -8.27 -5.45
N GLN A 174 -11.23 -7.02 -5.02
CA GLN A 174 -10.59 -5.86 -5.64
C GLN A 174 -9.06 -5.95 -5.56
N HIS A 175 -8.48 -6.37 -4.43
CA HIS A 175 -7.05 -6.62 -4.30
C HIS A 175 -6.55 -7.75 -5.20
N SER A 176 -7.33 -8.84 -5.33
CA SER A 176 -6.99 -9.93 -6.24
C SER A 176 -6.97 -9.46 -7.69
N LEU A 177 -7.93 -8.61 -8.10
CA LEU A 177 -7.93 -8.00 -9.43
C LEU A 177 -6.71 -7.10 -9.65
N LEU A 178 -6.38 -6.23 -8.68
CA LEU A 178 -5.19 -5.39 -8.73
C LEU A 178 -3.92 -6.25 -8.83
N GLY A 179 -3.81 -7.32 -8.03
CA GLY A 179 -2.68 -8.25 -8.06
C GLY A 179 -2.50 -8.96 -9.40
N ILE A 180 -3.60 -9.39 -10.05
CA ILE A 180 -3.57 -9.96 -11.41
C ILE A 180 -3.05 -8.94 -12.42
N VAL A 181 -3.63 -7.73 -12.43
CA VAL A 181 -3.27 -6.69 -13.39
C VAL A 181 -1.82 -6.23 -13.19
N GLY A 182 -1.41 -6.00 -11.94
CA GLY A 182 -0.04 -5.60 -11.59
C GLY A 182 1.00 -6.68 -11.93
N THR A 183 0.66 -7.95 -11.73
CA THR A 183 1.51 -9.07 -12.17
C THR A 183 1.66 -9.07 -13.69
N GLY A 184 0.56 -8.87 -14.43
CA GLY A 184 0.57 -8.71 -15.88
C GLY A 184 1.41 -7.53 -16.35
N ALA A 185 1.34 -6.39 -15.64
CA ALA A 185 2.16 -5.22 -15.90
C ALA A 185 3.66 -5.54 -15.73
N ALA A 186 4.05 -6.08 -14.57
CA ALA A 186 5.44 -6.43 -14.27
C ALA A 186 6.02 -7.40 -15.32
N LEU A 187 5.29 -8.45 -15.65
CA LEU A 187 5.71 -9.42 -16.68
C LEU A 187 5.84 -8.75 -18.05
N SER A 188 4.87 -7.92 -18.45
CA SER A 188 4.92 -7.17 -19.71
C SER A 188 6.16 -6.27 -19.77
N LYS A 189 6.48 -5.56 -18.68
CA LYS A 189 7.68 -4.73 -18.62
C LYS A 189 8.96 -5.55 -18.67
N GLY A 190 8.99 -6.70 -18.01
CA GLY A 190 10.09 -7.66 -18.08
C GLY A 190 10.34 -8.15 -19.51
N PHE A 191 9.29 -8.59 -20.21
CA PHE A 191 9.40 -9.00 -21.61
C PHE A 191 9.82 -7.86 -22.53
N ALA A 192 9.29 -6.64 -22.36
CA ALA A 192 9.72 -5.48 -23.13
C ALA A 192 11.21 -5.17 -22.94
N SER A 193 11.73 -5.35 -21.71
CA SER A 193 13.09 -4.94 -21.35
C SER A 193 14.15 -6.00 -21.64
N TRP A 194 13.80 -7.29 -21.54
CA TRP A 194 14.79 -8.37 -21.49
C TRP A 194 14.61 -9.48 -22.51
N LEU A 195 13.53 -9.47 -23.32
CA LEU A 195 13.33 -10.53 -24.31
C LEU A 195 14.44 -10.48 -25.38
N PRO A 196 15.35 -11.47 -25.43
CA PRO A 196 16.47 -11.43 -26.36
C PRO A 196 15.96 -11.57 -27.79
N HIS A 197 16.52 -10.79 -28.73
CA HIS A 197 16.17 -10.85 -30.16
C HIS A 197 14.70 -10.54 -30.49
N ALA A 198 13.95 -9.91 -29.58
CA ALA A 198 12.61 -9.44 -29.86
C ALA A 198 12.64 -8.42 -31.01
N SER A 199 11.72 -8.57 -31.97
CA SER A 199 11.56 -7.55 -33.01
C SER A 199 10.99 -6.26 -32.41
N PRO A 200 11.23 -5.08 -33.01
CA PRO A 200 10.67 -3.82 -32.52
C PRO A 200 9.15 -3.85 -32.34
N HIS A 201 8.44 -4.60 -33.20
CA HIS A 201 6.99 -4.79 -33.09
C HIS A 201 6.59 -5.59 -31.84
N VAL A 202 7.36 -6.61 -31.47
CA VAL A 202 7.12 -7.41 -30.26
C VAL A 202 7.40 -6.59 -29.01
N THR A 203 8.53 -5.88 -28.96
CA THR A 203 8.84 -4.97 -27.85
C THR A 203 7.74 -3.92 -27.68
N LYS A 204 7.30 -3.28 -28.78
CA LYS A 204 6.20 -2.30 -28.74
C LYS A 204 4.91 -2.88 -28.19
N ARG A 205 4.56 -4.13 -28.54
CA ARG A 205 3.36 -4.80 -27.98
C ARG A 205 3.45 -4.97 -26.46
N TRP A 206 4.62 -5.36 -25.96
CA TRP A 206 4.85 -5.49 -24.52
C TRP A 206 4.87 -4.13 -23.80
N GLU A 207 5.39 -3.07 -24.43
CA GLU A 207 5.31 -1.71 -23.91
C GLU A 207 3.86 -1.18 -23.86
N LEU A 208 3.05 -1.51 -24.87
CA LEU A 208 1.62 -1.21 -24.87
C LEU A 208 0.86 -2.01 -23.81
N ALA A 209 1.20 -3.29 -23.63
CA ALA A 209 0.61 -4.13 -22.59
C ALA A 209 0.95 -3.61 -21.19
N TRP A 210 2.20 -3.20 -20.97
CA TRP A 210 2.63 -2.50 -19.75
C TRP A 210 1.79 -1.25 -19.50
N ALA A 211 1.77 -0.31 -20.44
CA ALA A 211 1.04 0.95 -20.27
C ALA A 211 -0.47 0.74 -20.08
N GLY A 212 -1.06 -0.20 -20.83
CA GLY A 212 -2.47 -0.56 -20.70
C GLY A 212 -2.80 -1.18 -19.34
N SER A 213 -1.92 -2.04 -18.82
CA SER A 213 -2.09 -2.65 -17.50
C SER A 213 -2.00 -1.61 -16.39
N GLU A 214 -1.08 -0.66 -16.48
CA GLU A 214 -0.96 0.44 -15.52
C GLU A 214 -2.18 1.35 -15.53
N ILE A 215 -2.69 1.72 -16.72
CA ILE A 215 -3.95 2.46 -16.83
C ILE A 215 -5.10 1.68 -16.18
N LEU A 216 -5.22 0.38 -16.47
CA LEU A 216 -6.26 -0.46 -15.90
C LEU A 216 -6.14 -0.56 -14.36
N PHE A 217 -4.92 -0.74 -13.84
CA PHE A 217 -4.66 -0.76 -12.41
C PHE A 217 -5.10 0.54 -11.75
N GLY A 218 -4.74 1.69 -12.34
CA GLY A 218 -5.15 2.99 -11.85
C GLY A 218 -6.66 3.21 -11.92
N VAL A 219 -7.34 2.73 -12.97
CA VAL A 219 -8.81 2.79 -13.07
C VAL A 219 -9.47 1.91 -12.00
N LEU A 220 -8.96 0.69 -11.76
CA LEU A 220 -9.46 -0.19 -10.71
C LEU A 220 -9.34 0.46 -9.33
N LEU A 221 -8.26 1.20 -9.08
CA LEU A 221 -8.10 2.01 -7.87
C LEU A 221 -9.06 3.19 -7.81
N LEU A 222 -9.36 3.86 -8.92
CA LEU A 222 -10.32 4.98 -8.95
C LEU A 222 -11.77 4.54 -8.69
N VAL A 223 -12.11 3.28 -9.00
CA VAL A 223 -13.42 2.68 -8.70
C VAL A 223 -13.36 1.77 -7.48
N TYR A 224 -12.24 1.79 -6.76
CA TYR A 224 -12.11 1.08 -5.50
C TYR A 224 -13.10 1.66 -4.49
N SER A 225 -13.68 0.80 -3.68
CA SER A 225 -14.64 1.24 -2.67
C SER A 225 -14.75 0.18 -1.59
N GLN A 226 -14.78 0.62 -0.34
CA GLN A 226 -14.95 -0.28 0.79
C GLN A 226 -16.44 -0.49 1.09
#